data_AF-A0A4V6RQN8-F1
#
_entry.id   AF-A0A4V6RQN8-F1
#
_cell.length_a   1.000
_cell.length_b   1.000
_cell.length_c   1.000
_cell.angle_alpha   90.00
_cell.angle_beta   90.00
_cell.angle_gamma   90.00
#
_symmetry.space_group_name_H-M   'P 1'
#
loop_
_entity.id
_entity.type
_entity.pdbx_description
1 polymer ?
#
loop_
_entity_poly.entity_id
_entity_poly.type
_entity_poly.pdbx_seq_one_letter_code
_entity_poly.pdbx_strand_id
1 'polypeptide(L)'
;MLQIAHIAALHEHKTKVQQEGHLVNTGLEEAVSDIRREIQSAFTQAASEGFSFPDSSNTGMTSNSTLALDSCTLVTHMFSRMASIYLHLVAYGFQKLELLDTDICTAMGMLYTQVPSHLLRSMVCPLYVIGSVARQEEERVFFRNVFSSPPLQDPLFEHRAKILPALEEIWRRRQYTNGLTWGDSLELVPNLLLL
;
A
#
# COMPACT_ATOMS: atom_id res chain seq x y z
N MET A 1 -1.09 12.86 -1.26
CA MET A 1 -0.84 12.83 -2.71
C MET A 1 0.55 13.32 -3.09
N LEU A 2 1.03 14.46 -2.57
CA LEU A 2 2.38 14.98 -2.87
C LEU A 2 3.50 13.94 -2.63
N GLN A 3 3.48 13.25 -1.48
CA GLN A 3 4.50 12.24 -1.18
C GLN A 3 4.46 11.03 -2.13
N ILE A 4 3.29 10.66 -2.65
CA ILE A 4 3.18 9.57 -3.63
C ILE A 4 3.88 9.98 -4.93
N ALA A 5 3.76 11.24 -5.35
CA ALA A 5 4.47 11.77 -6.50
C ALA A 5 6.00 11.82 -6.25
N HIS A 6 6.44 12.22 -5.05
CA HIS A 6 7.86 12.18 -4.69
C HIS A 6 8.42 10.75 -4.69
N ILE A 7 7.68 9.77 -4.19
CA ILE A 7 8.07 8.35 -4.23
C ILE A 7 8.16 7.86 -5.68
N ALA A 8 7.21 8.25 -6.54
CA ALA A 8 7.24 7.89 -7.96
C ALA A 8 8.46 8.49 -8.69
N ALA A 9 8.76 9.77 -8.44
CA ALA A 9 9.95 10.44 -8.98
C ALA A 9 11.24 9.78 -8.47
N LEU A 10 11.28 9.40 -7.20
CA LEU A 10 12.40 8.66 -6.60
C LEU A 10 12.59 7.29 -7.28
N HIS A 11 11.50 6.57 -7.55
CA HIS A 11 11.52 5.30 -8.26
C HIS A 11 12.11 5.47 -9.67
N GLU A 12 11.62 6.45 -10.43
CA GLU A 12 12.12 6.74 -11.78
C GLU A 12 13.62 7.10 -11.76
N HIS A 13 14.04 7.95 -10.83
CA HIS A 13 15.44 8.32 -10.66
C HIS A 13 16.31 7.10 -10.34
N LYS A 14 15.88 6.24 -9.41
CA LYS A 14 16.58 5.00 -9.06
C LYS A 14 16.73 4.07 -10.27
N THR A 15 15.66 3.88 -11.05
CA THR A 15 15.69 3.03 -12.25
C THR A 15 16.68 3.57 -13.29
N LYS A 16 16.69 4.89 -13.54
CA LYS A 16 17.64 5.53 -14.48
C LYS A 16 19.10 5.37 -14.03
N VAL A 17 19.38 5.69 -12.77
CA VAL A 17 20.74 5.59 -12.20
C VAL A 17 21.25 4.14 -12.23
N GLN A 18 20.37 3.17 -11.99
CA GLN A 18 20.71 1.75 -12.07
C GLN A 18 21.00 1.29 -13.51
N GLN A 19 20.30 1.83 -14.51
CA GLN A 19 20.58 1.58 -15.93
C GLN A 19 21.88 2.21 -16.39
N GLU A 20 22.24 3.37 -15.84
CA GLU A 20 23.48 4.10 -16.16
C GLU A 20 24.72 3.57 -15.40
N GLY A 21 24.55 2.59 -14.51
CA GLY A 21 25.64 1.92 -13.79
C GLY A 21 26.30 2.76 -12.69
N HIS A 22 25.70 3.89 -12.29
CA HIS A 22 26.30 4.83 -11.34
C HIS A 22 25.80 4.57 -9.90
N LEU A 23 26.61 3.91 -9.07
CA LEU A 23 26.25 3.58 -7.67
C LEU A 23 26.57 4.71 -6.69
N VAL A 24 25.88 5.86 -6.78
CA VAL A 24 25.90 6.84 -5.69
C VAL A 24 24.56 6.79 -4.95
N ASN A 25 24.53 5.98 -3.90
CA ASN A 25 23.32 5.62 -3.15
C ASN A 25 22.98 6.59 -1.99
N THR A 26 23.88 7.52 -1.65
CA THR A 26 23.72 8.39 -0.47
C THR A 26 22.58 9.40 -0.61
N GLY A 27 22.40 10.02 -1.78
CA GLY A 27 21.29 10.94 -2.02
C GLY A 27 19.91 10.24 -2.07
N LEU A 28 19.89 8.95 -2.41
CA LEU A 28 18.66 8.15 -2.40
C LEU A 28 18.21 7.88 -0.96
N GLU A 29 19.13 7.49 -0.07
CA GLU A 29 18.82 7.18 1.32
C GLU A 29 18.35 8.42 2.09
N GLU A 30 18.93 9.59 1.82
CA GLU A 30 18.48 10.86 2.38
C GLU A 30 17.06 11.21 1.92
N ALA A 31 16.78 11.12 0.62
CA ALA A 31 15.44 11.36 0.08
C ALA A 31 14.39 10.38 0.64
N VAL A 32 14.74 9.10 0.81
CA VAL A 32 13.86 8.11 1.46
C VAL A 32 13.57 8.50 2.90
N SER A 33 14.60 8.91 3.65
CA SER A 33 14.46 9.32 5.05
C SER A 33 13.57 10.55 5.19
N ASP A 34 13.74 11.55 4.33
CA ASP A 34 12.93 12.78 4.34
C ASP A 34 11.46 12.50 4.04
N ILE A 35 11.16 11.74 2.98
CA ILE A 35 9.79 11.36 2.63
C ILE A 35 9.16 10.54 3.76
N ARG A 36 9.92 9.60 4.35
CA ARG A 36 9.44 8.79 5.50
C ARG A 36 9.07 9.68 6.68
N ARG A 37 9.91 10.66 7.02
CA ARG A 37 9.67 11.61 8.11
C ARG A 37 8.40 12.42 7.85
N GLU A 38 8.18 12.88 6.63
CA GLU A 38 6.98 13.63 6.26
C GLU A 38 5.69 12.79 6.30
N ILE A 39 5.76 11.51 5.90
CA ILE A 39 4.64 10.58 6.04
C ILE A 39 4.33 10.34 7.52
N GLN A 40 5.34 10.12 8.35
CA GLN A 40 5.18 9.87 9.79
C GLN A 40 4.69 11.09 10.57
N SER A 41 5.16 12.29 10.23
CA SER A 41 4.69 13.52 10.86
C SER A 41 3.20 13.75 10.56
N ALA A 42 2.76 13.49 9.32
CA ALA A 42 1.36 13.56 8.94
C ALA A 42 0.48 12.56 9.71
N PHE A 43 0.98 11.33 9.95
CA PHE A 43 0.28 10.36 10.79
C PHE A 43 0.14 10.81 12.25
N THR A 44 1.19 11.40 12.81
CA THR A 44 1.23 11.85 14.20
C THR A 44 0.33 13.07 14.42
N GLN A 45 0.27 13.96 13.44
CA GLN A 45 -0.63 15.10 13.43
C GLN A 45 -2.10 14.64 13.35
N ALA A 46 -2.43 13.71 12.45
CA ALA A 46 -3.79 13.18 12.34
C ALA A 46 -4.28 12.48 13.63
N ALA A 47 -3.39 11.76 14.32
CA ALA A 47 -3.71 11.15 15.63
C ALA A 47 -3.96 12.20 16.73
N SER A 48 -3.26 13.33 16.67
CA SER A 48 -3.39 14.43 17.65
C SER A 48 -4.63 15.28 17.42
N GLU A 49 -5.13 15.36 16.18
CA GLU A 49 -6.36 16.06 15.80
C GLU A 49 -7.64 15.27 16.14
N GLY A 50 -7.52 14.13 16.83
CA GLY A 50 -8.66 13.36 17.33
C GLY A 50 -9.24 12.35 16.34
N PHE A 51 -8.56 12.06 15.22
CA PHE A 51 -8.86 10.90 14.36
C PHE A 51 -8.33 9.59 14.96
N SER A 52 -8.44 9.45 16.28
CA SER A 52 -8.01 8.25 17.00
C SER A 52 -8.97 7.12 16.68
N PHE A 53 -8.45 6.11 16.00
CA PHE A 53 -9.15 4.85 15.80
C PHE A 53 -9.21 4.11 17.14
N PRO A 54 -10.34 3.49 17.49
CA PRO A 54 -10.38 2.60 18.64
C PRO A 54 -9.46 1.42 18.36
N ASP A 55 -8.36 1.34 19.10
CA ASP A 55 -7.55 0.12 19.17
C ASP A 55 -8.48 -1.05 19.56
N SER A 56 -8.37 -2.16 18.85
CA SER A 56 -9.24 -3.33 18.95
C SER A 56 -9.06 -4.14 20.24
N SER A 57 -8.61 -3.51 21.32
CA SER A 57 -8.44 -4.11 22.63
C SER A 57 -8.98 -3.16 23.67
N ASN A 58 -10.30 -3.18 23.89
CA ASN A 58 -10.93 -3.05 25.21
C ASN A 58 -12.45 -3.19 25.11
N THR A 59 -12.95 -4.31 25.64
CA THR A 59 -14.36 -4.53 26.00
C THR A 59 -14.77 -3.55 27.10
N GLY A 60 -15.62 -2.59 26.77
CA GLY A 60 -16.26 -1.70 27.73
C GLY A 60 -17.41 -0.93 27.10
N MET A 61 -18.65 -1.32 27.44
CA MET A 61 -19.88 -0.61 27.07
C MET A 61 -19.80 0.87 27.47
N THR A 62 -20.05 1.79 26.54
CA THR A 62 -21.14 2.79 26.59
C THR A 62 -20.90 3.88 25.53
N SER A 63 -22.02 4.35 24.96
CA SER A 63 -22.22 5.58 24.20
C SER A 63 -22.30 5.43 22.67
N ASN A 64 -23.55 5.49 22.20
CA ASN A 64 -24.01 5.45 20.82
C ASN A 64 -23.62 6.71 20.01
N SER A 65 -22.33 6.96 19.87
CA SER A 65 -21.79 7.94 18.93
C SER A 65 -20.56 7.35 18.23
N THR A 66 -20.75 6.21 17.56
CA THR A 66 -19.81 5.76 16.53
C THR A 66 -19.93 6.77 15.39
N LEU A 67 -19.16 7.85 15.49
CA LEU A 67 -18.92 8.78 14.39
C LEU A 67 -18.54 7.91 13.20
N ALA A 68 -19.44 7.83 12.22
CA ALA A 68 -19.14 7.23 10.94
C ALA A 68 -17.87 7.92 10.45
N LEU A 69 -16.76 7.20 10.47
CA LEU A 69 -15.49 7.74 10.02
C LEU A 69 -15.73 8.24 8.60
N ASP A 70 -15.48 9.53 8.35
CA ASP A 70 -15.74 10.10 7.05
C ASP A 70 -15.02 9.27 5.98
N SER A 71 -15.72 8.96 4.89
CA SER A 71 -15.17 8.14 3.80
C SER A 71 -13.89 8.75 3.24
N CYS A 72 -13.80 10.10 3.26
CA CYS A 72 -12.59 10.82 2.89
C CYS A 72 -11.42 10.54 3.84
N THR A 73 -11.66 10.55 5.15
CA THR A 73 -10.65 10.20 6.17
C THR A 73 -10.17 8.77 5.98
N LEU A 74 -11.08 7.81 5.80
CA LEU A 74 -10.70 6.41 5.63
C LEU A 74 -9.83 6.18 4.39
N VAL A 75 -10.26 6.74 3.25
CA VAL A 75 -9.51 6.69 2.00
C VAL A 75 -8.14 7.34 2.19
N THR A 76 -8.08 8.52 2.79
CA THR A 76 -6.81 9.24 3.05
C THR A 76 -5.86 8.40 3.89
N HIS A 77 -6.34 7.78 4.97
CA HIS A 77 -5.52 6.91 5.82
C HIS A 77 -4.99 5.69 5.06
N MET A 78 -5.83 5.05 4.23
CA MET A 78 -5.40 3.94 3.39
C MET A 78 -4.32 4.36 2.39
N PHE A 79 -4.46 5.53 1.77
CA PHE A 79 -3.43 6.08 0.88
C PHE A 79 -2.13 6.43 1.62
N SER A 80 -2.20 6.92 2.86
CA SER A 80 -1.01 7.18 3.67
C SER A 80 -0.27 5.88 4.02
N ARG A 81 -1.00 4.82 4.40
CA ARG A 81 -0.40 3.49 4.67
C ARG A 81 0.22 2.90 3.42
N MET A 82 -0.50 2.98 2.30
CA MET A 82 0.02 2.63 0.99
C MET A 82 1.31 3.38 0.67
N ALA A 83 1.39 4.69 0.93
CA ALA A 83 2.60 5.47 0.65
C ALA A 83 3.82 4.99 1.46
N SER A 84 3.63 4.64 2.74
CA SER A 84 4.71 4.07 3.58
C SER A 84 5.24 2.76 2.97
N ILE A 85 4.32 1.84 2.61
CA ILE A 85 4.65 0.56 1.99
C ILE A 85 5.31 0.76 0.63
N TYR A 86 4.78 1.67 -0.20
CA TYR A 86 5.30 1.97 -1.52
C TYR A 86 6.72 2.54 -1.46
N LEU A 87 6.98 3.47 -0.55
CA LEU A 87 8.33 4.02 -0.33
C LEU A 87 9.33 2.91 0.00
N HIS A 88 8.96 1.97 0.87
CA HIS A 88 9.81 0.84 1.21
C HIS A 88 10.05 -0.08 0.02
N LEU A 89 9.01 -0.40 -0.76
CA LEU A 89 9.13 -1.20 -1.97
C LEU A 89 10.08 -0.55 -3.00
N VAL A 90 10.01 0.78 -3.16
CA VAL A 90 10.94 1.52 -4.03
C VAL A 90 12.38 1.46 -3.50
N ALA A 91 12.57 1.65 -2.20
CA ALA A 91 13.89 1.69 -1.58
C ALA A 91 14.56 0.30 -1.54
N TYR A 92 13.83 -0.74 -1.10
CA TYR A 92 14.38 -2.04 -0.73
C TYR A 92 13.76 -3.23 -1.48
N GLY A 93 12.80 -3.00 -2.39
CA GLY A 93 12.03 -4.08 -3.01
C GLY A 93 11.22 -4.84 -1.96
N PHE A 94 11.11 -6.16 -2.13
CA PHE A 94 10.42 -7.04 -1.18
C PHE A 94 11.32 -7.54 -0.04
N GLN A 95 12.48 -6.93 0.16
CA GLN A 95 13.35 -7.24 1.28
C GLN A 95 12.92 -6.49 2.52
N LYS A 96 13.25 -7.04 3.70
CA LYS A 96 13.04 -6.39 5.00
C LYS A 96 11.59 -5.97 5.27
N LEU A 97 10.60 -6.74 4.80
CA LEU A 97 9.18 -6.42 4.97
C LEU A 97 8.73 -6.45 6.43
N GLU A 98 9.50 -7.09 7.31
CA GLU A 98 9.31 -7.04 8.78
C GLU A 98 9.35 -5.61 9.33
N LEU A 99 10.05 -4.68 8.67
CA LEU A 99 10.07 -3.27 9.06
C LEU A 99 8.72 -2.57 8.85
N LEU A 100 7.83 -3.18 8.06
CA LEU A 100 6.49 -2.68 7.76
C LEU A 100 5.39 -3.44 8.52
N ASP A 101 5.73 -4.33 9.46
CA ASP A 101 4.75 -5.19 10.13
C ASP A 101 3.58 -4.38 10.72
N THR A 102 3.89 -3.27 11.39
CA THR A 102 2.86 -2.38 11.94
C THR A 102 1.98 -1.78 10.84
N ASP A 103 2.58 -1.25 9.77
CA ASP A 103 1.83 -0.63 8.67
C ASP A 103 0.94 -1.63 7.93
N ILE A 104 1.45 -2.85 7.68
CA ILE A 104 0.72 -3.93 7.02
C ILE A 104 -0.42 -4.42 7.92
N CYS A 105 -0.16 -4.71 9.20
CA CYS A 105 -1.17 -5.16 10.15
C CYS A 105 -2.28 -4.13 10.33
N THR A 106 -1.94 -2.84 10.47
CA THR A 106 -2.94 -1.77 10.57
C THR A 106 -3.76 -1.65 9.29
N ALA A 107 -3.11 -1.68 8.11
CA ALA A 107 -3.82 -1.59 6.84
C ALA A 107 -4.77 -2.78 6.62
N MET A 108 -4.34 -4.00 6.95
CA MET A 108 -5.18 -5.19 6.89
C MET A 108 -6.34 -5.11 7.90
N GLY A 109 -6.08 -4.64 9.12
CA GLY A 109 -7.13 -4.42 10.12
C GLY A 109 -8.21 -3.45 9.63
N MET A 110 -7.82 -2.34 9.00
CA MET A 110 -8.74 -1.39 8.39
C MET A 110 -9.55 -2.03 7.25
N LEU A 111 -8.88 -2.79 6.37
CA LEU A 111 -9.52 -3.48 5.26
C LEU A 111 -10.56 -4.51 5.71
N TYR A 112 -10.30 -5.22 6.81
CA TYR A 112 -11.24 -6.20 7.35
C TYR A 112 -12.43 -5.60 8.09
N THR A 113 -12.24 -4.48 8.78
CA THR A 113 -13.20 -4.01 9.79
C THR A 113 -13.89 -2.69 9.46
N GLN A 114 -13.28 -1.84 8.65
CA GLN A 114 -13.68 -0.44 8.50
C GLN A 114 -14.03 -0.05 7.07
N VAL A 115 -13.44 -0.72 6.07
CA VAL A 115 -13.61 -0.37 4.66
C VAL A 115 -14.95 -0.91 4.11
N PRO A 116 -15.91 -0.04 3.80
CA PRO A 116 -17.13 -0.46 3.13
C PRO A 116 -16.86 -0.85 1.68
N SER A 117 -17.62 -1.82 1.17
CA SER A 117 -17.44 -2.33 -0.20
C SER A 117 -17.54 -1.24 -1.28
N HIS A 118 -18.39 -0.23 -1.10
CA HIS A 118 -18.56 0.85 -2.07
C HIS A 118 -17.32 1.73 -2.24
N LEU A 119 -16.42 1.79 -1.25
CA LEU A 119 -15.16 2.54 -1.33
C LEU A 119 -14.04 1.74 -2.01
N LEU A 120 -14.19 0.43 -2.23
CA LEU A 120 -13.12 -0.39 -2.82
C LEU A 120 -12.68 0.13 -4.19
N ARG A 121 -13.63 0.65 -5.01
CA ARG A 121 -13.33 1.23 -6.33
C ARG A 121 -12.40 2.43 -6.28
N SER A 122 -12.40 3.23 -5.22
CA SER A 122 -11.48 4.37 -5.05
C SER A 122 -10.14 3.96 -4.43
N MET A 123 -10.02 2.71 -3.96
CA MET A 123 -8.85 2.19 -3.26
C MET A 123 -8.07 1.13 -4.05
N VAL A 124 -8.26 1.06 -5.37
CA VAL A 124 -7.57 0.08 -6.24
C VAL A 124 -6.05 0.12 -6.07
N CYS A 125 -5.46 1.32 -6.07
CA CYS A 125 -4.02 1.49 -5.90
C CYS A 125 -3.54 1.07 -4.49
N PRO A 126 -4.17 1.56 -3.38
CA PRO A 126 -3.90 1.04 -2.04
C PRO A 126 -3.99 -0.48 -1.93
N LEU A 127 -5.07 -1.07 -2.45
CA LEU A 127 -5.30 -2.51 -2.42
C LEU A 127 -4.22 -3.28 -3.16
N TYR A 128 -3.77 -2.77 -4.31
CA TYR A 128 -2.70 -3.41 -5.08
C TYR A 128 -1.35 -3.41 -4.32
N VAL A 129 -0.94 -2.24 -3.82
CA VAL A 129 0.34 -2.11 -3.11
C VAL A 129 0.35 -2.91 -1.81
N ILE A 130 -0.72 -2.83 -1.02
CA ILE A 130 -0.85 -3.60 0.24
C ILE A 130 -0.93 -5.10 -0.08
N GLY A 131 -1.71 -5.48 -1.10
CA GLY A 131 -1.80 -6.87 -1.56
C GLY A 131 -0.47 -7.44 -2.03
N SER A 132 0.38 -6.62 -2.65
CA SER A 132 1.71 -7.06 -3.13
C SER A 132 2.61 -7.52 -1.98
N VAL A 133 2.46 -6.94 -0.79
CA VAL A 133 3.24 -7.30 0.40
C VAL A 133 2.59 -8.36 1.29
N ALA A 134 1.38 -8.82 0.98
CA ALA A 134 0.72 -9.92 1.70
C ALA A 134 1.65 -11.14 1.85
N ARG A 135 1.77 -11.65 3.07
CA ARG A 135 2.67 -12.77 3.43
C ARG A 135 1.88 -14.00 3.82
N GLN A 136 0.81 -13.81 4.59
CA GLN A 136 0.01 -14.90 5.11
C GLN A 136 -1.02 -15.35 4.08
N GLU A 137 -1.36 -16.63 4.09
CA GLU A 137 -2.34 -17.18 3.14
C GLU A 137 -3.73 -16.56 3.34
N GLU A 138 -4.10 -16.24 4.58
CA GLU A 138 -5.35 -15.55 4.92
C GLU A 138 -5.43 -14.16 4.26
N GLU A 139 -4.35 -13.39 4.31
CA GLU A 139 -4.24 -12.09 3.63
C GLU A 139 -4.39 -12.25 2.11
N ARG A 140 -3.73 -13.25 1.52
CA ARG A 140 -3.82 -13.53 0.08
C ARG A 140 -5.23 -13.94 -0.34
N VAL A 141 -5.89 -14.79 0.43
CA VAL A 141 -7.28 -15.20 0.22
C VAL A 141 -8.21 -13.99 0.27
N PHE A 142 -7.98 -13.05 1.19
CA PHE A 142 -8.72 -11.78 1.21
C PHE A 142 -8.58 -11.01 -0.11
N PHE A 143 -7.35 -10.80 -0.60
CA PHE A 143 -7.13 -10.08 -1.86
C PHE A 143 -7.71 -10.83 -3.07
N ARG A 144 -7.61 -12.16 -3.11
CA ARG A 144 -8.29 -12.98 -4.13
C ARG A 144 -9.79 -12.70 -4.16
N ASN A 145 -10.45 -12.71 -3.00
CA ASN A 145 -11.89 -12.47 -2.90
C ASN A 145 -12.26 -11.04 -3.33
N VAL A 146 -11.48 -10.05 -2.88
CA VAL A 146 -11.71 -8.63 -3.19
C VAL A 146 -11.57 -8.35 -4.69
N PHE A 147 -10.55 -8.90 -5.35
CA PHE A 147 -10.33 -8.67 -6.79
C PHE A 147 -11.13 -9.61 -7.71
N SER A 148 -11.65 -10.72 -7.21
CA SER A 148 -12.49 -11.66 -7.97
C SER A 148 -14.00 -11.38 -7.86
N SER A 149 -14.38 -10.22 -7.31
CA SER A 149 -15.79 -9.87 -7.13
C SER A 149 -16.08 -8.39 -7.41
N PRO A 150 -17.34 -8.04 -7.73
CA PRO A 150 -17.76 -6.65 -7.73
C PRO A 150 -17.50 -6.01 -6.35
N PRO A 151 -17.11 -4.73 -6.30
CA PRO A 151 -17.17 -3.76 -7.40
C PRO A 151 -15.86 -3.59 -8.19
N LEU A 152 -14.83 -4.42 -7.91
CA LEU A 152 -13.51 -4.32 -8.54
C LEU A 152 -13.41 -5.12 -9.84
N GLN A 153 -14.07 -6.27 -9.90
CA GLN A 153 -14.27 -7.01 -11.13
C GLN A 153 -15.42 -6.36 -11.93
N ASP A 154 -15.11 -5.23 -12.55
CA ASP A 154 -16.04 -4.47 -13.38
C ASP A 154 -15.59 -4.56 -14.85
N PRO A 155 -16.41 -5.11 -15.76
CA PRO A 155 -16.06 -5.26 -17.17
C PRO A 155 -15.66 -3.95 -17.86
N LEU A 156 -16.07 -2.80 -17.33
CA LEU A 156 -15.71 -1.48 -17.87
C LEU A 156 -14.27 -1.07 -17.57
N PHE A 157 -13.58 -1.79 -16.67
CA PHE A 157 -12.23 -1.48 -16.21
C PHE A 157 -11.30 -2.68 -16.37
N GLU A 158 -11.01 -3.06 -17.62
CA GLU A 158 -10.20 -4.23 -17.98
C GLU A 158 -8.84 -4.30 -17.28
N HIS A 159 -8.23 -3.15 -16.97
CA HIS A 159 -6.96 -3.09 -16.23
C HIS A 159 -7.06 -3.71 -14.83
N ARG A 160 -8.24 -3.67 -14.19
CA ARG A 160 -8.46 -4.23 -12.85
C ARG A 160 -8.45 -5.75 -12.86
N ALA A 161 -8.89 -6.37 -13.96
CA ALA A 161 -8.84 -7.82 -14.12
C ALA A 161 -7.40 -8.36 -14.15
N LYS A 162 -6.41 -7.51 -14.47
CA LYS A 162 -4.99 -7.88 -14.48
C LYS A 162 -4.33 -7.81 -13.11
N ILE A 163 -4.97 -7.16 -12.13
CA ILE A 163 -4.40 -6.98 -10.79
C ILE A 163 -4.18 -8.32 -10.10
N LEU A 164 -5.23 -9.15 -10.03
CA LEU A 164 -5.14 -10.42 -9.30
C LEU A 164 -4.10 -11.36 -9.90
N PRO A 165 -4.07 -11.61 -11.24
CA PRO A 165 -2.98 -12.39 -11.86
C PRO A 165 -1.59 -11.87 -11.52
N ALA A 166 -1.41 -10.56 -11.44
CA ALA A 166 -0.13 -9.97 -11.09
C ALA A 166 0.24 -10.16 -9.61
N LEU A 167 -0.72 -10.03 -8.70
CA LEU A 167 -0.50 -10.32 -7.28
C LEU A 167 -0.08 -11.78 -7.07
N GLU A 168 -0.74 -12.72 -7.74
CA GLU A 168 -0.34 -14.14 -7.69
C GLU A 168 1.09 -14.34 -8.17
N GLU A 169 1.47 -13.70 -9.27
CA GLU A 169 2.81 -13.80 -9.81
C GLU A 169 3.86 -13.15 -8.90
N ILE A 170 3.56 -12.02 -8.26
CA ILE A 170 4.41 -11.40 -7.23
C ILE A 170 4.59 -12.38 -6.06
N TRP A 171 3.49 -12.91 -5.51
CA TRP A 171 3.55 -13.85 -4.38
C TRP A 171 4.34 -15.10 -4.73
N ARG A 172 4.18 -15.62 -5.96
CA ARG A 172 4.94 -16.76 -6.47
C ARG A 172 6.43 -16.41 -6.59
N ARG A 173 6.80 -15.32 -7.26
CA ARG A 173 8.21 -14.92 -7.46
C ARG A 173 8.92 -14.67 -6.14
N ARG A 174 8.25 -14.08 -5.15
CA ARG A 174 8.80 -13.85 -3.80
C ARG A 174 9.23 -15.14 -3.09
N GLN A 175 8.67 -16.30 -3.45
CA GLN A 175 9.05 -17.59 -2.84
C GLN A 175 10.35 -18.17 -3.42
N TYR A 176 10.71 -17.79 -4.66
CA TYR A 176 11.80 -18.43 -5.40
C TYR A 176 12.93 -17.49 -5.80
N THR A 177 12.68 -16.19 -5.86
CA THR A 177 13.64 -15.18 -6.32
C THR A 177 14.11 -14.33 -5.17
N ASN A 178 15.35 -14.56 -4.74
CA ASN A 178 16.03 -13.63 -3.85
C ASN A 178 16.33 -12.34 -4.62
N GLY A 179 15.72 -11.23 -4.21
CA GLY A 179 15.98 -9.92 -4.80
C GLY A 179 14.97 -9.44 -5.83
N LEU A 180 13.74 -9.97 -5.84
CA LEU A 180 12.63 -9.37 -6.59
C LEU A 180 12.53 -7.87 -6.26
N THR A 181 12.63 -7.02 -7.28
CA THR A 181 12.51 -5.58 -7.14
C THR A 181 11.06 -5.15 -7.32
N TRP A 182 10.74 -3.93 -6.87
CA TRP A 182 9.43 -3.36 -7.16
C TRP A 182 9.24 -3.10 -8.67
N GLY A 183 10.31 -2.74 -9.39
CA GLY A 183 10.30 -2.56 -10.83
C GLY A 183 9.81 -3.80 -11.57
N ASP A 184 10.36 -4.97 -11.25
CA ASP A 184 9.96 -6.27 -11.83
C ASP A 184 8.47 -6.57 -11.63
N SER A 185 7.88 -6.05 -10.55
CA SER A 185 6.47 -6.23 -10.23
C SER A 185 5.57 -5.28 -11.01
N LEU A 186 6.05 -4.07 -11.31
CA LEU A 186 5.32 -3.11 -12.14
C LEU A 186 5.26 -3.55 -13.61
N GLU A 187 6.25 -4.30 -14.10
CA GLU A 187 6.22 -4.90 -15.45
C GLU A 187 5.07 -5.90 -15.64
N LEU A 188 4.57 -6.50 -14.55
CA LEU A 188 3.44 -7.43 -14.58
C LEU A 188 2.10 -6.74 -14.84
N VAL A 189 2.02 -5.43 -14.56
CA VAL A 189 0.79 -4.65 -14.70
C VAL A 189 1.06 -3.32 -15.40
N PRO A 190 1.44 -3.37 -16.69
CA PRO A 190 1.63 -2.16 -17.46
C PRO A 190 0.32 -1.38 -17.48
N ASN A 191 0.40 -0.08 -17.15
CA ASN A 191 -0.72 0.86 -17.11
C ASN A 191 -1.71 0.68 -15.94
N LEU A 192 -1.36 -0.01 -14.85
CA LEU A 192 -2.24 -0.10 -13.68
C LEU A 192 -2.33 1.22 -12.89
N LEU A 193 -1.27 2.02 -12.90
CA LEU A 193 -1.11 3.24 -12.11
C LEU A 193 -1.25 4.53 -12.94
N LEU A 194 -1.56 4.42 -14.24
CA LEU A 194 -1.96 5.56 -15.04
C LEU A 194 -3.41 5.89 -14.69
N LEU A 195 -3.56 6.82 -13.75
CA LEU A 195 -4.79 7.59 -13.52
C LEU A 195 -5.25 8.27 -14.81
#